data_AF-A0A0H2MU97-F1
#
_entry.id   AF-A0A0H2MU97-F1
#
_cell.length_a   1.000
_cell.length_b   1.000
_cell.length_c   1.000
_cell.angle_alpha   90.00
_cell.angle_beta   90.00
_cell.angle_gamma   90.00
#
_symmetry.space_group_name_H-M   'P 1'
#
loop_
_entity.id
_entity.type
_entity.pdbx_description
1 polymer ?
#
loop_
_entity_poly.entity_id
_entity_poly.type
_entity_poly.pdbx_seq_one_letter_code
_entity_poly.pdbx_strand_id
1 'polypeptide(L)'
;MANPVREELLEKLKAFDINAQDSDLEALVDSLLQNFGEDAVETNHKLLAEIGSVASYIHDMKTQLASLRPDEIKSDFLPTAADELDAIVGATEQATHNILSAMETLEEVSEKIEDSDVSDKINDAVTQVYEACSFQDITGQRISRVVNALQHVEIKVDKLLGAFGGEEFLPDATGAKTTPKRADGVERPDEDLLNGPQLPGEGVSQDDIDALMGFD
;
A
#
# COMPACT_ATOMS: atom_id res chain seq x y z
N MET A 1 12.98 26.39 46.62
CA MET A 1 12.87 27.07 45.32
C MET A 1 12.60 26.00 44.30
N ALA A 2 11.52 26.12 43.52
CA ALA A 2 11.20 25.15 42.47
C ALA A 2 12.38 25.06 41.50
N ASN A 3 12.87 23.84 41.22
CA ASN A 3 13.91 23.64 40.24
C ASN A 3 13.23 23.70 38.85
N PRO A 4 13.45 24.76 38.05
CA PRO A 4 12.75 24.93 36.77
C PRO A 4 12.99 23.75 35.82
N VAL A 5 14.11 23.04 35.99
CA VAL A 5 14.49 21.86 35.21
C VAL A 5 13.65 20.63 35.60
N ARG A 6 13.25 20.51 36.87
CA ARG A 6 12.36 19.43 37.35
C ARG A 6 10.99 19.56 36.70
N GLU A 7 10.46 20.78 36.63
CA GLU A 7 9.17 21.06 35.99
C GLU A 7 9.22 20.78 34.48
N GLU A 8 10.27 21.20 33.78
CA GLU A 8 10.43 20.94 32.34
C GLU A 8 10.59 19.43 32.03
N LEU A 9 11.33 18.68 32.85
CA LEU A 9 11.47 17.23 32.69
C LEU A 9 10.16 16.49 32.97
N LEU A 10 9.42 16.90 34.00
CA LEU A 10 8.10 16.35 34.29
C LEU A 10 7.13 16.62 33.15
N GLU A 11 7.09 17.84 32.62
CA GLU A 11 6.22 18.19 31.51
C GLU A 11 6.54 17.36 30.25
N LYS A 12 7.84 17.20 29.92
CA LYS A 12 8.28 16.40 28.77
C LYS A 12 8.04 14.90 28.95
N LEU A 13 8.18 14.38 30.17
CA LEU A 13 7.92 12.97 30.47
C LEU A 13 6.41 12.66 30.53
N LYS A 14 5.57 13.58 31.01
CA LYS A 14 4.09 13.45 30.96
C LYS A 14 3.57 13.49 29.53
N ALA A 15 4.22 14.27 28.67
CA ALA A 15 3.94 14.27 27.24
C ALA A 15 4.39 12.96 26.54
N PHE A 16 5.37 12.25 27.13
CA PHE A 16 5.90 11.00 26.60
C PHE A 16 5.07 9.77 27.00
N ASP A 17 4.57 9.73 28.23
CA ASP A 17 3.69 8.68 28.74
C ASP A 17 2.49 9.28 29.47
N ILE A 18 1.35 9.31 28.78
CA ILE A 18 0.09 9.92 29.24
C ILE A 18 -0.59 9.02 30.30
N ASN A 19 -0.20 7.75 30.39
CA ASN A 19 -0.76 6.77 31.32
C ASN A 19 0.09 6.58 32.59
N ALA A 20 1.31 7.11 32.63
CA ALA A 20 2.13 7.12 33.82
C ALA A 20 1.46 7.92 34.95
N GLN A 21 1.33 7.32 36.13
CA GLN A 21 0.84 8.05 37.30
C GLN A 21 1.82 9.16 37.65
N ASP A 22 1.30 10.38 37.89
CA ASP A 22 2.09 11.58 38.21
C ASP A 22 3.11 11.33 39.34
N SER A 23 2.77 10.46 40.29
CA SER A 23 3.65 10.06 41.39
C SER A 23 4.87 9.25 40.96
N ASP A 24 4.75 8.39 39.95
CA ASP A 24 5.84 7.53 39.50
C ASP A 24 6.85 8.32 38.67
N LEU A 25 6.34 9.27 37.88
CA LEU A 25 7.15 10.18 37.08
C LEU A 25 7.92 11.16 37.96
N GLU A 26 7.27 11.71 38.99
CA GLU A 26 7.92 12.56 39.98
C GLU A 26 8.99 11.80 40.76
N ALA A 27 8.71 10.56 41.18
CA ALA A 27 9.66 9.71 41.89
C ALA A 27 10.88 9.34 41.01
N LEU A 28 10.66 9.09 39.71
CA LEU A 28 11.75 8.82 38.77
C LEU A 28 12.63 10.05 38.56
N VAL A 29 12.02 11.22 38.34
CA VAL A 29 12.74 12.49 38.19
C VAL A 29 13.51 12.83 39.46
N ASP A 30 12.91 12.68 40.63
CA ASP A 30 13.55 12.96 41.92
C ASP A 30 14.67 11.96 42.24
N SER A 31 14.48 10.67 41.92
CA SER A 31 15.53 9.65 42.06
C SER A 31 16.71 9.89 41.13
N LEU A 32 16.45 10.34 39.90
CA LEU A 32 17.50 10.71 38.94
C LEU A 32 18.25 11.96 39.40
N LEU A 33 17.56 13.00 39.90
CA LEU A 33 18.19 14.21 40.42
C LEU A 33 19.01 13.96 41.69
N GLN A 34 18.64 12.97 42.50
CA GLN A 34 19.31 12.65 43.76
C GLN A 34 20.54 11.74 43.59
N ASN A 35 20.62 10.98 42.50
CA ASN A 35 21.75 10.11 42.20
C ASN A 35 22.97 10.82 41.56
N PHE A 36 22.84 12.11 41.21
CA PHE A 36 23.93 12.87 40.57
C PHE A 36 24.35 14.07 41.44
N GLY A 37 25.60 14.06 41.94
CA GLY A 37 26.15 15.08 42.84
C GLY A 37 26.34 16.47 42.22
N GLU A 38 26.45 17.49 43.09
CA GLU A 38 26.38 18.94 42.79
C GLU A 38 27.37 19.48 41.73
N ASP A 39 28.51 18.81 41.47
CA ASP A 39 29.50 19.26 40.48
C ASP A 39 29.19 18.86 39.03
N ALA A 40 28.20 18.00 38.81
CA ALA A 40 27.86 17.49 37.48
C ALA A 40 26.61 18.17 36.88
N VAL A 41 26.03 19.16 37.56
CA VAL A 41 24.72 19.75 37.22
C VAL A 41 24.68 20.38 35.83
N GLU A 42 25.71 21.11 35.40
CA GLU A 42 25.68 21.84 34.12
C GLU A 42 25.89 20.92 32.88
N THR A 43 26.86 19.99 32.97
CA THR A 43 27.10 18.99 31.91
C THR A 43 25.95 17.99 31.83
N ASN A 44 25.37 17.62 32.98
CA ASN A 44 24.19 16.75 33.03
C ASN A 44 22.93 17.46 32.56
N HIS A 45 22.80 18.77 32.78
CA HIS A 45 21.67 19.55 32.27
C HIS A 45 21.66 19.58 30.73
N LYS A 46 22.84 19.70 30.09
CA LYS A 46 22.97 19.58 28.63
C LYS A 46 22.61 18.18 28.14
N LEU A 47 23.07 17.13 28.81
CA LEU A 47 22.75 15.73 28.47
C LEU A 47 21.25 15.43 28.62
N LEU A 48 20.61 15.91 29.68
CA LEU A 48 19.17 15.76 29.90
C LEU A 48 18.35 16.56 28.87
N ALA A 49 18.80 17.77 28.52
CA ALA A 49 18.18 18.56 27.46
C ALA A 49 18.31 17.88 26.08
N GLU A 50 19.46 17.29 25.77
CA GLU A 50 19.68 16.51 24.55
C GLU A 50 18.81 15.25 24.52
N ILE A 51 18.74 14.48 25.61
CA ILE A 51 17.84 13.31 25.72
C ILE A 51 16.38 13.74 25.54
N GLY A 52 15.96 14.86 26.15
CA GLY A 52 14.63 15.42 25.95
C GLY A 52 14.36 15.84 24.51
N SER A 53 15.34 16.41 23.81
CA SER A 53 15.20 16.75 22.39
C SER A 53 15.10 15.52 21.48
N VAL A 54 15.85 14.45 21.79
CA VAL A 54 15.79 13.19 21.06
C VAL A 54 14.44 12.50 21.31
N ALA A 55 13.94 12.52 22.55
CA ALA A 55 12.63 12.00 22.90
C ALA A 55 11.50 12.75 22.17
N SER A 56 11.55 14.09 22.12
CA SER A 56 10.61 14.91 21.34
C SER A 56 10.68 14.59 19.86
N TYR A 57 11.88 14.44 19.30
CA TYR A 57 12.06 14.10 17.88
C TYR A 57 11.49 12.71 17.54
N ILE A 58 11.68 11.73 18.43
CA ILE A 58 11.08 10.39 18.29
C ILE A 58 9.56 10.47 18.38
N HIS A 59 9.01 11.29 19.28
CA HIS A 59 7.57 11.50 19.42
C HIS A 59 6.96 12.15 18.17
N ASP A 60 7.58 13.20 17.64
CA ASP A 60 7.13 13.87 16.41
C ASP A 60 7.19 12.91 15.21
N MET A 61 8.24 12.11 15.12
CA MET A 61 8.38 11.09 14.07
C MET A 61 7.33 9.99 14.21
N LYS A 62 7.03 9.53 15.44
CA LYS A 62 5.95 8.56 15.70
C LYS A 62 4.59 9.10 15.32
N THR A 63 4.31 10.37 15.63
CA THR A 63 3.04 11.03 15.28
C THR A 63 2.90 11.18 13.76
N GLN A 64 3.98 11.55 13.07
CA GLN A 64 4.00 11.59 11.61
C GLN A 64 3.81 10.19 11.00
N LEU A 65 4.42 9.15 11.57
CA LEU A 65 4.24 7.77 11.12
C LEU A 65 2.81 7.27 11.33
N ALA A 66 2.17 7.61 12.46
CA ALA A 66 0.76 7.31 12.70
C ALA A 66 -0.17 8.04 11.71
N SER A 67 0.20 9.26 11.30
CA SER A 67 -0.57 10.03 10.31
C SER A 67 -0.55 9.42 8.89
N LEU A 68 0.43 8.56 8.60
CA LEU A 68 0.48 7.82 7.34
C LEU A 68 -0.59 6.71 7.25
N ARG A 69 -1.41 6.54 8.30
CA ARG A 69 -2.46 5.51 8.42
C ARG A 69 -1.99 4.15 7.89
N PRO A 70 -0.98 3.58 8.54
CA PRO A 70 -0.31 2.39 8.02
C PRO A 70 -1.24 1.18 7.92
N ASP A 71 -2.32 1.16 8.72
CA ASP A 71 -3.38 0.15 8.65
C ASP A 71 -4.24 0.25 7.39
N GLU A 72 -4.52 1.46 6.87
CA GLU A 72 -5.25 1.64 5.61
C GLU A 72 -4.38 1.22 4.41
N ILE A 73 -3.07 1.51 4.47
CA ILE A 73 -2.10 1.07 3.47
C ILE A 73 -2.00 -0.47 3.43
N LYS A 74 -2.04 -1.10 4.62
CA LYS A 74 -2.00 -2.56 4.80
C LYS A 74 -3.29 -3.27 4.39
N SER A 75 -4.43 -2.74 4.82
CA SER A 75 -5.72 -3.43 4.67
C SER A 75 -6.24 -3.32 3.25
N ASP A 76 -6.13 -2.14 2.65
CA ASP A 76 -6.96 -1.82 1.50
C ASP A 76 -6.15 -1.42 0.25
N PHE A 77 -5.07 -0.66 0.38
CA PHE A 77 -4.41 -0.11 -0.83
C PHE A 77 -3.41 -1.04 -1.50
N LEU A 78 -2.46 -1.62 -0.76
CA LEU A 78 -1.39 -2.43 -1.37
C LEU A 78 -1.87 -3.82 -1.83
N PRO A 79 -2.67 -4.57 -1.06
CA PRO A 79 -3.20 -5.86 -1.51
C PRO A 79 -4.09 -5.69 -2.74
N THR A 80 -5.04 -4.75 -2.71
CA THR A 80 -5.94 -4.50 -3.84
C THR A 80 -5.19 -4.04 -5.08
N ALA A 81 -4.18 -3.16 -4.95
CA ALA A 81 -3.39 -2.76 -6.11
C ALA A 81 -2.56 -3.91 -6.70
N ALA A 82 -2.06 -4.84 -5.87
CA ALA A 82 -1.36 -6.03 -6.34
C ALA A 82 -2.33 -6.99 -7.06
N ASP A 83 -3.50 -7.24 -6.47
CA ASP A 83 -4.53 -8.11 -7.03
C ASP A 83 -5.09 -7.56 -8.36
N GLU A 84 -5.33 -6.24 -8.44
CA GLU A 84 -5.73 -5.56 -9.68
C GLU A 84 -4.65 -5.66 -10.77
N LEU A 85 -3.38 -5.50 -10.41
CA LEU A 85 -2.27 -5.63 -11.37
C LEU A 85 -2.12 -7.08 -11.87
N ASP A 86 -2.28 -8.08 -11.01
CA ASP A 86 -2.27 -9.49 -11.40
C ASP A 86 -3.50 -9.84 -12.27
N ALA A 87 -4.67 -9.29 -11.95
CA ALA A 87 -5.86 -9.43 -12.78
C ALA A 87 -5.66 -8.82 -14.18
N ILE A 88 -5.00 -7.66 -14.28
CA ILE A 88 -4.64 -7.06 -15.56
C ILE A 88 -3.71 -7.97 -16.35
N VAL A 89 -2.67 -8.54 -15.71
CA VAL A 89 -1.76 -9.48 -16.39
C VAL A 89 -2.55 -10.67 -16.95
N GLY A 90 -3.36 -11.33 -16.13
CA GLY A 90 -4.16 -12.48 -16.57
C GLY A 90 -5.14 -12.14 -17.70
N ALA A 91 -5.84 -11.00 -17.60
CA ALA A 91 -6.74 -10.55 -18.66
C ALA A 91 -5.99 -10.27 -19.97
N THR A 92 -4.79 -9.69 -19.91
CA THR A 92 -3.96 -9.45 -21.10
C THR A 92 -3.41 -10.73 -21.70
N GLU A 93 -3.04 -11.72 -20.89
CA GLU A 93 -2.62 -13.05 -21.36
C GLU A 93 -3.76 -13.77 -22.08
N GLN A 94 -4.96 -13.75 -21.51
CA GLN A 94 -6.13 -14.36 -22.13
C GLN A 94 -6.51 -13.66 -23.44
N ALA A 95 -6.45 -12.33 -23.48
CA ALA A 95 -6.73 -11.56 -24.69
C ALA A 95 -5.72 -11.89 -25.80
N THR A 96 -4.42 -11.96 -25.47
CA THR A 96 -3.39 -12.37 -26.44
C THR A 96 -3.62 -13.79 -26.93
N HIS A 97 -3.92 -14.74 -26.04
CA HIS A 97 -4.21 -16.12 -26.43
C HIS A 97 -5.35 -16.18 -27.45
N ASN A 98 -6.44 -15.44 -27.20
CA ASN A 98 -7.57 -15.37 -28.12
C ASN A 98 -7.20 -14.76 -29.48
N ILE A 99 -6.34 -13.73 -29.49
CA ILE A 99 -5.83 -13.12 -30.73
C ILE A 99 -5.01 -14.15 -31.51
N LEU A 100 -4.10 -14.86 -30.86
CA LEU A 100 -3.25 -15.87 -31.49
C LEU A 100 -4.09 -17.00 -32.09
N SER A 101 -5.08 -17.54 -31.37
CA SER A 101 -5.99 -18.57 -31.90
C SER A 101 -6.86 -18.07 -33.06
N ALA A 102 -7.25 -16.79 -33.05
CA ALA A 102 -7.96 -16.20 -34.18
C ALA A 102 -7.06 -16.10 -35.43
N MET A 103 -5.76 -15.81 -35.25
CA MET A 103 -4.78 -15.80 -36.33
C MET A 103 -4.53 -17.21 -36.89
N GLU A 104 -4.44 -18.24 -36.05
CA GLU A 104 -4.34 -19.65 -36.49
C GLU A 104 -5.54 -20.03 -37.37
N THR A 105 -6.75 -19.60 -36.97
CA THR A 105 -7.97 -19.81 -37.77
C THR A 105 -7.90 -19.07 -39.12
N LEU A 106 -7.31 -17.87 -39.15
CA LEU A 106 -7.12 -17.11 -40.40
C LEU A 106 -6.12 -17.80 -41.34
N GLU A 107 -5.06 -18.41 -40.81
CA GLU A 107 -4.11 -19.22 -41.61
C GLU A 107 -4.83 -20.42 -42.24
N GLU A 108 -5.61 -21.19 -41.47
CA GLU A 108 -6.39 -22.34 -41.99
C GLU A 108 -7.41 -21.95 -43.08
N VAL A 109 -7.93 -20.73 -43.03
CA VAL A 109 -8.84 -20.20 -44.05
C VAL A 109 -8.04 -19.70 -45.26
N SER A 110 -6.89 -19.07 -45.03
CA SER A 110 -5.97 -18.59 -46.06
C SER A 110 -5.51 -19.72 -46.97
N GLU A 111 -5.19 -20.89 -46.40
CA GLU A 111 -4.78 -22.08 -47.17
C GLU A 111 -5.83 -22.59 -48.16
N LYS A 112 -7.11 -22.23 -47.97
CA LYS A 112 -8.23 -22.63 -48.83
C LYS A 112 -8.49 -21.62 -49.96
N ILE A 113 -7.75 -20.51 -50.00
CA ILE A 113 -7.89 -19.48 -51.03
C ILE A 113 -7.05 -19.86 -52.25
N GLU A 114 -7.68 -19.92 -53.43
CA GLU A 114 -6.98 -20.26 -54.68
C GLU A 114 -6.08 -19.13 -55.21
N ASP A 115 -6.38 -17.87 -54.85
CA ASP A 115 -5.57 -16.71 -55.20
C ASP A 115 -4.36 -16.57 -54.27
N SER A 116 -3.18 -16.92 -54.78
CA SER A 116 -1.94 -16.90 -54.00
C SER A 116 -1.55 -15.50 -53.52
N ASP A 117 -1.81 -14.45 -54.29
CA ASP A 117 -1.45 -13.08 -53.89
C ASP A 117 -2.30 -12.60 -52.70
N VAL A 118 -3.54 -13.09 -52.59
CA VAL A 118 -4.41 -12.83 -51.43
C VAL A 118 -3.99 -13.68 -50.23
N SER A 119 -3.70 -14.97 -50.44
CA SER A 119 -3.26 -15.86 -49.37
C SER A 119 -1.93 -15.40 -48.75
N ASP A 120 -0.96 -15.02 -49.58
CA ASP A 120 0.35 -14.51 -49.13
C ASP A 120 0.20 -13.24 -48.29
N LYS A 121 -0.66 -12.30 -48.72
CA LYS A 121 -0.93 -11.06 -47.95
C LYS A 121 -1.55 -11.33 -46.58
N ILE A 122 -2.41 -12.35 -46.47
CA ILE A 122 -3.01 -12.74 -45.20
C ILE A 122 -1.95 -13.36 -44.29
N ASN A 123 -1.12 -14.25 -44.82
CA ASN A 123 -0.05 -14.91 -44.05
C ASN A 123 1.01 -13.90 -43.55
N ASP A 124 1.35 -12.92 -44.39
CA ASP A 124 2.24 -11.81 -44.00
C ASP A 124 1.64 -10.98 -42.86
N ALA A 125 0.33 -10.68 -42.92
CA ALA A 125 -0.36 -9.93 -41.88
C ALA A 125 -0.47 -10.73 -40.57
N VAL A 126 -0.76 -12.02 -40.64
CA VAL A 126 -0.77 -12.92 -39.48
C VAL A 126 0.60 -12.98 -38.81
N THR A 127 1.66 -13.12 -39.61
CA THR A 127 3.04 -13.13 -39.11
C THR A 127 3.38 -11.84 -38.34
N GLN A 128 2.98 -10.67 -38.87
CA GLN A 128 3.17 -9.40 -38.17
C GLN A 128 2.42 -9.34 -36.83
N VAL A 129 1.23 -9.93 -36.74
CA VAL A 129 0.47 -9.98 -35.49
C VAL A 129 1.15 -10.89 -34.47
N TYR A 130 1.68 -12.05 -34.89
CA TYR A 130 2.47 -12.93 -34.01
C TYR A 130 3.70 -12.22 -33.44
N GLU A 131 4.44 -11.50 -34.28
CA GLU A 131 5.61 -10.70 -33.84
C GLU A 131 5.20 -9.59 -32.87
N ALA A 132 4.09 -8.89 -33.13
CA ALA A 132 3.60 -7.85 -32.24
C ALA A 132 3.17 -8.40 -30.87
N CYS A 133 2.47 -9.54 -30.84
CA CYS A 133 2.01 -10.18 -29.61
C CYS A 133 3.16 -10.74 -28.76
N SER A 134 4.32 -11.04 -29.37
CA SER A 134 5.53 -11.49 -28.66
C SER A 134 6.04 -10.48 -27.62
N PHE A 135 5.72 -9.18 -27.73
CA PHE A 135 6.11 -8.16 -26.74
C PHE A 135 5.33 -8.26 -25.41
N GLN A 136 4.25 -9.03 -25.37
CA GLN A 136 3.43 -9.17 -24.17
C GLN A 136 4.19 -9.83 -23.01
N ASP A 137 5.07 -10.81 -23.29
CA ASP A 137 5.90 -11.48 -22.27
C ASP A 137 6.76 -10.49 -21.47
N ILE A 138 7.36 -9.51 -22.16
CA ILE A 138 8.14 -8.45 -21.51
C ILE A 138 7.26 -7.54 -20.65
N THR A 139 6.01 -7.32 -21.05
CA THR A 139 5.05 -6.50 -20.29
C THR A 139 4.59 -7.21 -19.04
N GLY A 140 4.23 -8.51 -19.12
CA GLY A 140 3.90 -9.34 -17.97
C GLY A 140 5.05 -9.37 -16.95
N GLN A 141 6.27 -9.68 -17.39
CA GLN A 141 7.45 -9.68 -16.52
C GLN A 141 7.76 -8.31 -15.88
N ARG A 142 7.43 -7.20 -16.55
CA ARG A 142 7.59 -5.85 -15.98
C ARG A 142 6.54 -5.58 -14.91
N ILE A 143 5.28 -5.94 -15.15
CA ILE A 143 4.21 -5.79 -14.17
C ILE A 143 4.48 -6.65 -12.93
N SER A 144 4.85 -7.92 -13.12
CA SER A 144 5.20 -8.79 -11.98
C SER A 144 6.36 -8.23 -11.15
N ARG A 145 7.34 -7.56 -11.78
CA ARG A 145 8.42 -6.88 -11.03
C ARG A 145 7.90 -5.69 -10.21
N VAL A 146 6.92 -4.95 -10.72
CA VAL A 146 6.28 -3.86 -9.97
C VAL A 146 5.50 -4.42 -8.78
N VAL A 147 4.71 -5.48 -8.98
CA VAL A 147 3.95 -6.15 -7.91
C VAL A 147 4.88 -6.65 -6.80
N ASN A 148 5.95 -7.36 -7.15
CA ASN A 148 6.95 -7.80 -6.17
C ASN A 148 7.62 -6.63 -5.43
N ALA A 149 7.87 -5.51 -6.12
CA ALA A 149 8.43 -4.32 -5.48
C ALA A 149 7.47 -3.69 -4.47
N LEU A 150 6.17 -3.65 -4.78
CA LEU A 150 5.13 -3.16 -3.86
C LEU A 150 5.01 -4.06 -2.63
N GLN A 151 5.03 -5.38 -2.79
CA GLN A 151 5.07 -6.35 -1.67
C GLN A 151 6.33 -6.17 -0.79
N HIS A 152 7.47 -5.85 -1.40
CA HIS A 152 8.70 -5.54 -0.64
C HIS A 152 8.59 -4.23 0.15
N VAL A 153 7.85 -3.25 -0.35
CA VAL A 153 7.57 -1.99 0.38
C VAL A 153 6.65 -2.29 1.57
N GLU A 154 5.61 -3.10 1.39
CA GLU A 154 4.71 -3.56 2.45
C GLU A 154 5.49 -4.17 3.62
N ILE A 155 6.33 -5.18 3.37
CA ILE A 155 7.14 -5.85 4.40
C ILE A 155 8.04 -4.87 5.17
N LYS A 156 8.54 -3.82 4.52
CA LYS A 156 9.37 -2.80 5.17
C LYS A 156 8.55 -1.86 6.03
N VAL A 157 7.38 -1.44 5.55
CA VAL A 157 6.42 -0.66 6.34
C VAL A 157 6.04 -1.46 7.58
N ASP A 158 5.74 -2.75 7.45
CA ASP A 158 5.46 -3.66 8.57
C ASP A 158 6.54 -3.70 9.62
N LYS A 159 7.80 -3.85 9.19
CA LYS A 159 8.94 -3.89 10.11
C LYS A 159 9.16 -2.56 10.81
N LEU A 160 8.93 -1.44 10.12
CA LEU A 160 8.98 -0.11 10.72
C LEU A 160 7.87 0.04 11.75
N LEU A 161 6.64 -0.36 11.44
CA LEU A 161 5.54 -0.32 12.39
C LEU A 161 5.80 -1.21 13.61
N GLY A 162 6.26 -2.44 13.42
CA GLY A 162 6.60 -3.34 14.53
C GLY A 162 7.78 -2.84 15.38
N ALA A 163 8.67 -2.02 14.83
CA ALA A 163 9.78 -1.42 15.57
C ALA A 163 9.38 -0.14 16.34
N PHE A 164 8.37 0.60 15.87
CA PHE A 164 7.99 1.91 16.42
C PHE A 164 6.64 1.95 17.15
N GLY A 165 5.74 1.00 16.88
CA GLY A 165 4.41 0.88 17.46
C GLY A 165 4.31 -0.31 18.41
N GLY A 166 4.25 -0.03 19.72
CA GLY A 166 3.52 -0.91 20.64
C GLY A 166 2.02 -0.78 20.36
N GLU A 167 1.23 -1.79 20.73
CA GLU A 167 -0.21 -1.96 20.45
C GLU A 167 -1.13 -0.77 20.84
N GLU A 168 -0.61 0.28 21.46
CA GLU A 168 -1.38 1.37 22.08
C GLU A 168 -1.69 2.57 21.16
N PHE A 169 -1.15 2.63 19.95
CA PHE A 169 -1.32 3.80 19.05
C PHE A 169 -2.09 3.53 17.74
N LEU A 170 -2.62 2.32 17.56
CA LEU A 170 -3.53 2.03 16.46
C LEU A 170 -4.90 2.59 16.87
N PRO A 171 -5.43 3.65 16.22
CA PRO A 171 -6.80 4.07 16.47
C PRO A 171 -7.71 2.90 16.11
N ASP A 172 -8.66 2.60 16.98
CA ASP A 172 -9.64 1.52 16.83
C ASP A 172 -10.16 1.48 15.38
N ALA A 173 -9.91 0.35 14.69
CA ALA A 173 -10.26 0.11 13.30
C ALA A 173 -11.78 -0.13 13.15
N THR A 174 -12.59 0.73 13.73
CA THR A 174 -14.05 0.77 13.57
C THR A 174 -14.41 1.85 12.55
N GLY A 175 -13.89 1.71 11.33
CA GLY A 175 -14.27 2.51 10.18
C GLY A 175 -14.77 1.58 9.09
N ALA A 176 -16.02 1.75 8.68
CA ALA A 176 -16.67 0.94 7.64
C ALA A 176 -15.78 0.77 6.40
N LYS A 177 -15.87 -0.39 5.74
CA LYS A 177 -15.27 -0.67 4.42
C LYS A 177 -15.62 0.48 3.45
N THR A 178 -14.74 1.45 3.29
CA THR A 178 -14.91 2.52 2.31
C THR A 178 -14.22 2.09 1.03
N THR A 179 -14.91 2.28 -0.10
CA THR A 179 -14.34 2.15 -1.45
C THR A 179 -12.97 2.84 -1.49
N PRO A 180 -11.92 2.21 -2.05
CA PRO A 180 -10.57 2.80 -2.05
C PRO A 180 -10.59 4.16 -2.74
N LYS A 181 -10.36 5.23 -1.96
CA LYS A 181 -10.27 6.60 -2.49
C LYS A 181 -9.02 6.76 -3.35
N ARG A 182 -9.10 7.47 -4.47
CA ARG A 182 -7.92 7.74 -5.31
C ARG A 182 -6.81 8.40 -4.51
N ALA A 183 -5.57 7.96 -4.76
CA ALA A 183 -4.36 8.47 -4.12
C ALA A 183 -4.07 9.96 -4.39
N ASP A 184 -4.74 10.58 -5.37
CA ASP A 184 -4.60 12.01 -5.67
C ASP A 184 -5.52 12.93 -4.85
N GLY A 185 -6.41 12.35 -4.02
CA GLY A 185 -7.27 13.10 -3.09
C GLY A 185 -8.37 13.93 -3.76
N VAL A 186 -8.64 13.73 -5.05
CA VAL A 186 -9.68 14.45 -5.79
C VAL A 186 -10.97 13.65 -5.77
N GLU A 187 -11.94 14.07 -4.95
CA GLU A 187 -13.29 13.47 -4.94
C GLU A 187 -14.01 13.79 -6.25
N ARG A 188 -14.32 12.76 -7.03
CA ARG A 188 -15.15 12.89 -8.23
C ARG A 188 -16.50 12.22 -8.03
N PRO A 189 -17.59 12.80 -8.54
CA PRO A 189 -18.93 12.22 -8.38
C PRO A 189 -19.13 10.89 -9.12
N ASP A 190 -18.21 10.50 -10.02
CA ASP A 190 -18.22 9.25 -10.79
C ASP A 190 -17.19 8.22 -10.31
N GLU A 191 -16.49 8.47 -9.19
CA GLU A 191 -15.45 7.58 -8.66
C GLU A 191 -16.04 6.21 -8.26
N ASP A 192 -17.25 6.20 -7.69
CA ASP A 192 -18.00 4.99 -7.35
C ASP A 192 -18.49 4.19 -8.58
N LEU A 193 -18.41 4.76 -9.79
CA LEU A 193 -18.83 4.11 -11.04
C LEU A 193 -17.68 3.45 -11.80
N LEU A 194 -16.43 3.72 -11.40
CA LEU A 194 -15.22 3.21 -12.04
C LEU A 194 -14.78 1.91 -11.37
N ASN A 195 -15.54 0.85 -11.58
CA ASN A 195 -15.09 -0.49 -11.21
C ASN A 195 -13.99 -0.93 -12.20
N GLY A 196 -12.81 -1.28 -11.67
CA GLY A 196 -11.73 -1.88 -12.45
C GLY A 196 -12.12 -3.24 -13.04
N PRO A 197 -11.20 -3.91 -13.77
CA PRO A 197 -11.40 -5.27 -14.22
C PRO A 197 -11.83 -6.16 -13.04
N GLN A 198 -13.00 -6.79 -13.14
CA GLN A 198 -13.54 -7.60 -12.05
C GLN A 198 -12.69 -8.85 -11.85
N LEU A 199 -12.34 -9.12 -10.60
CA LEU A 199 -11.63 -10.34 -10.22
C LEU A 199 -12.47 -11.58 -10.55
N PRO A 200 -11.84 -12.74 -10.83
CA PRO A 200 -12.58 -13.97 -11.15
C PRO A 200 -13.56 -14.34 -10.04
N GLY A 201 -14.86 -14.36 -10.36
CA GLY A 201 -15.95 -14.70 -9.41
C GLY A 201 -16.59 -13.51 -8.68
N GLU A 202 -16.03 -12.31 -8.80
CA GLU A 202 -16.60 -11.05 -8.26
C GLU A 202 -17.45 -10.31 -9.31
N GLY A 203 -17.58 -10.89 -10.51
CA GLY A 203 -18.39 -10.32 -11.57
C GLY A 203 -19.87 -10.67 -11.47
N VAL A 204 -20.72 -9.82 -12.03
CA VAL A 204 -22.16 -10.09 -12.14
C VAL A 204 -22.32 -11.34 -13.01
N SER A 205 -22.87 -12.41 -12.43
CA SER A 205 -23.03 -13.67 -13.15
C SER A 205 -24.12 -13.54 -14.22
N GLN A 206 -24.08 -14.39 -15.25
CA GLN A 206 -25.12 -14.38 -16.28
C GLN A 206 -26.51 -14.64 -15.66
N ASP A 207 -26.58 -15.48 -14.64
CA ASP A 207 -27.81 -15.75 -13.88
C ASP A 207 -28.31 -14.47 -13.16
N ASP A 208 -27.41 -13.63 -12.65
CA ASP A 208 -27.78 -12.34 -12.04
C ASP A 208 -28.24 -11.32 -13.10
N ILE A 209 -27.64 -11.33 -14.29
CA ILE A 209 -28.05 -10.48 -15.42
C ILE A 209 -29.44 -10.89 -15.91
N ASP A 210 -29.69 -12.20 -16.02
CA ASP A 210 -30.95 -12.77 -16.49
C ASP A 210 -32.08 -12.50 -15.48
N ALA A 211 -31.80 -12.62 -14.18
CA ALA A 211 -32.71 -12.24 -13.11
C ALA A 211 -33.03 -10.73 -13.09
N LEU A 212 -32.05 -9.88 -13.42
CA LEU A 212 -32.23 -8.42 -13.49
C LEU A 212 -33.03 -7.98 -14.73
N MET A 213 -32.83 -8.66 -15.85
CA MET A 213 -33.47 -8.36 -17.15
C MET A 213 -34.82 -9.08 -17.34
N GLY A 214 -35.16 -10.03 -16.45
CA GLY A 214 -36.43 -10.77 -16.47
C GLY A 214 -36.50 -11.83 -17.56
N PHE A 215 -35.36 -12.40 -17.97
CA PHE A 215 -35.31 -13.55 -18.85
C PHE A 215 -35.21 -14.82 -17.97
N ASP A 216 -36.32 -15.54 -17.82
CA ASP A 216 -36.34 -16.94 -17.33
C ASP A 216 -36.01 -17.91 -18.48
#